data_AF-A0A9J7AME7-F1
#
_entry.id   AF-A0A9J7AME7-F1
#
_cell.length_a   1.000
_cell.length_b   1.000
_cell.length_c   1.000
_cell.angle_alpha   90.00
_cell.angle_beta   90.00
_cell.angle_gamma   90.00
#
_symmetry.space_group_name_H-M   'P 1'
#
loop_
_entity.id
_entity.type
_entity.pdbx_description
1 polymer ?
#
loop_
_entity_poly.entity_id
_entity_poly.type
_entity_poly.pdbx_seq_one_letter_code
_entity_poly.pdbx_strand_id
1 'polypeptide(L)'
;MSRNDTLALLFASAAACSVFVGAGVWMAESPSKIVAVPAVESVVSPETRIEDLLTYLRGSPRDGDALKRLGALYTETGQLKEAVSAYVSASIERPGDTEIKRALIELQARAQQKGKH
;
A
#
# COMPACT_ATOMS: atom_id res chain seq x y z
N MET A 1 -26.96 -55.24 35.21
CA MET A 1 -26.67 -54.14 36.16
C MET A 1 -25.44 -53.41 35.64
N SER A 2 -25.42 -52.07 35.74
CA SER A 2 -24.52 -51.08 35.09
C SER A 2 -24.98 -50.76 33.65
N ARG A 3 -25.69 -49.66 33.32
CA ARG A 3 -25.62 -48.23 33.71
C ARG A 3 -24.22 -47.65 33.56
N ASN A 4 -24.15 -46.42 33.05
CA ASN A 4 -23.01 -45.67 32.51
C ASN A 4 -22.99 -45.78 30.97
N ASP A 5 -23.94 -45.24 30.21
CA ASP A 5 -24.38 -43.85 30.14
C ASP A 5 -23.24 -42.83 30.04
N THR A 6 -23.33 -42.04 28.97
CA THR A 6 -22.63 -40.78 28.69
C THR A 6 -21.18 -40.90 28.19
N LEU A 7 -21.04 -40.64 26.89
CA LEU A 7 -20.07 -39.73 26.23
C LEU A 7 -20.09 -40.13 24.74
N ALA A 8 -21.14 -39.77 24.02
CA ALA A 8 -21.16 -38.49 23.30
C ALA A 8 -19.91 -38.34 22.43
N LEU A 9 -19.90 -39.01 21.28
CA LEU A 9 -19.10 -38.68 20.10
C LEU A 9 -19.57 -39.61 18.99
N LEU A 10 -19.51 -39.14 17.73
CA LEU A 10 -19.96 -39.81 16.51
C LEU A 10 -21.41 -39.50 16.07
N PHE A 11 -21.76 -38.21 16.01
CA PHE A 11 -22.65 -37.76 14.94
C PHE A 11 -21.87 -37.79 13.62
N ALA A 12 -21.88 -38.97 13.03
CA ALA A 12 -21.64 -39.17 11.61
C ALA A 12 -22.83 -38.65 10.80
N SER A 13 -22.57 -38.40 9.52
CA SER A 13 -23.49 -38.11 8.41
C SER A 13 -23.81 -36.62 8.14
N ALA A 14 -23.39 -36.15 6.97
CA ALA A 14 -24.31 -36.03 5.84
C ALA A 14 -23.52 -35.66 4.57
N ALA A 15 -23.40 -36.62 3.66
CA ALA A 15 -23.13 -36.36 2.25
C ALA A 15 -24.46 -36.03 1.55
N ALA A 16 -24.52 -35.01 0.70
CA ALA A 16 -25.37 -34.99 -0.50
C ALA A 16 -25.19 -33.72 -1.36
N CYS A 17 -24.83 -33.96 -2.63
CA CYS A 17 -25.27 -33.30 -3.86
C CYS A 17 -25.24 -31.77 -4.02
N SER A 18 -24.34 -31.37 -4.91
CA SER A 18 -24.43 -30.23 -5.83
C SER A 18 -25.75 -30.19 -6.60
N VAL A 19 -26.34 -29.00 -6.85
CA VAL A 19 -26.62 -28.45 -8.21
C VAL A 19 -26.88 -26.92 -8.08
N PHE A 20 -26.23 -26.22 -9.01
CA PHE A 20 -26.23 -24.81 -9.41
C PHE A 20 -27.62 -24.20 -9.72
N VAL A 21 -27.80 -22.88 -9.52
CA VAL A 21 -28.30 -21.88 -10.52
C VAL A 21 -28.68 -20.56 -9.82
N GLY A 22 -27.91 -19.51 -10.13
CA GLY A 22 -28.45 -18.21 -10.56
C GLY A 22 -28.94 -17.18 -9.54
N ALA A 23 -28.04 -16.31 -9.06
CA ALA A 23 -28.27 -14.85 -9.04
C ALA A 23 -26.92 -14.15 -8.88
N GLY A 24 -26.64 -13.20 -9.77
CA GLY A 24 -25.30 -12.65 -10.01
C GLY A 24 -24.70 -11.88 -8.83
N VAL A 25 -23.52 -12.32 -8.42
CA VAL A 25 -22.49 -11.43 -7.86
C VAL A 25 -21.32 -11.44 -8.84
N TRP A 26 -21.54 -10.86 -10.03
CA TRP A 26 -20.48 -10.19 -10.76
C TRP A 26 -20.50 -8.75 -10.26
N MET A 27 -19.82 -8.48 -9.15
CA MET A 27 -19.48 -7.11 -8.77
C MET A 27 -17.97 -7.00 -8.86
N ALA A 28 -17.53 -6.62 -10.06
CA ALA A 28 -16.28 -5.91 -10.22
C ALA A 28 -16.47 -4.54 -9.58
N GLU A 29 -15.79 -4.26 -8.47
CA GLU A 29 -15.43 -2.88 -8.17
C GLU A 29 -14.08 -2.82 -7.47
N SER A 30 -13.15 -2.20 -8.17
CA SER A 30 -11.78 -1.92 -7.78
C SER A 30 -11.73 -0.81 -6.69
N PRO A 31 -10.59 -0.65 -6.00
CA PRO A 31 -10.51 -0.22 -4.60
C PRO A 31 -10.86 1.25 -4.38
N SER A 32 -11.91 1.52 -3.60
CA SER A 32 -12.26 2.87 -3.17
C SER A 32 -11.76 3.16 -1.75
N LYS A 33 -10.56 3.73 -1.70
CA LYS A 33 -10.29 5.02 -1.04
C LYS A 33 -10.83 5.20 0.39
N ILE A 34 -10.28 4.50 1.38
CA ILE A 34 -10.30 4.92 2.80
C ILE A 34 -9.00 4.36 3.38
N VAL A 35 -7.95 5.14 3.65
CA VAL A 35 -7.80 5.92 4.89
C VAL A 35 -6.98 7.19 4.61
N ALA A 36 -7.60 8.36 4.70
CA ALA A 36 -6.88 9.57 5.00
C ALA A 36 -6.52 9.51 6.50
N VAL A 37 -5.30 9.07 6.82
CA VAL A 37 -4.81 9.10 8.20
C VAL A 37 -4.50 10.56 8.52
N PRO A 38 -5.23 11.22 9.43
CA PRO A 38 -4.98 12.61 9.75
C PRO A 38 -3.79 12.71 10.72
N ALA A 39 -2.75 13.42 10.29
CA ALA A 39 -1.92 14.29 11.14
C ALA A 39 -1.13 13.70 12.34
N VAL A 40 -0.98 12.39 12.51
CA VAL A 40 0.00 11.82 13.47
C VAL A 40 1.46 11.99 12.99
N GLU A 41 1.62 12.56 11.79
CA GLU A 41 2.85 12.65 11.01
C GLU A 41 3.96 13.55 11.60
N SER A 42 3.65 14.38 12.62
CA SER A 42 4.61 15.35 13.16
C SER A 42 5.44 14.86 14.35
N VAL A 43 5.09 13.73 14.98
CA VAL A 43 5.84 13.19 16.14
C VAL A 43 6.73 12.01 15.76
N VAL A 44 6.49 11.41 14.61
CA VAL A 44 7.23 10.23 14.14
C VAL A 44 8.41 10.69 13.28
N SER A 45 9.62 10.25 13.64
CA SER A 45 10.83 10.52 12.86
C SER A 45 10.63 10.17 11.39
N PRO A 46 11.16 10.99 10.45
CA PRO A 46 11.01 10.75 9.02
C PRO A 46 11.60 9.39 8.61
N GLU A 47 12.68 8.93 9.25
CA GLU A 47 13.21 7.58 9.05
C GLU A 47 12.20 6.46 9.32
N THR A 48 11.44 6.53 10.42
CA THR A 48 10.44 5.50 10.77
C THR A 48 9.30 5.48 9.75
N ARG A 49 8.91 6.65 9.24
CA ARG A 49 7.87 6.77 8.19
C ARG A 49 8.33 6.17 6.87
N ILE A 50 9.61 6.32 6.53
CA ILE A 50 10.21 5.70 5.34
C ILE A 50 10.14 4.18 5.47
N GLU A 51 10.55 3.62 6.62
CA GLU A 51 10.54 2.17 6.83
C GLU A 51 9.12 1.58 6.78
N ASP A 52 8.14 2.28 7.35
CA ASP A 52 6.73 1.87 7.30
C ASP A 52 6.20 1.83 5.86
N LEU A 53 6.48 2.87 5.08
CA LEU A 53 6.14 2.93 3.65
C LEU A 53 6.84 1.85 2.83
N LEU A 54 8.12 1.57 3.11
CA LEU A 54 8.86 0.49 2.45
C LEU A 54 8.24 -0.88 2.76
N THR A 55 7.83 -1.11 4.01
CA THR A 55 7.14 -2.34 4.42
C THR A 55 5.80 -2.47 3.72
N TYR A 56 5.02 -1.39 3.62
CA TYR A 56 3.77 -1.35 2.88
C TYR A 56 3.97 -1.68 1.39
N LEU A 57 4.97 -1.07 0.75
CA LEU A 57 5.30 -1.28 -0.66
C LEU A 57 5.76 -2.71 -0.96
N ARG A 58 6.20 -3.51 0.03
CA ARG A 58 6.45 -4.95 -0.19
C ARG A 58 5.18 -5.71 -0.55
N GLY A 59 4.04 -5.31 0.02
CA GLY A 59 2.73 -5.88 -0.31
C GLY A 59 2.09 -5.25 -1.55
N SER A 60 2.37 -3.97 -1.81
CA SER A 60 1.82 -3.21 -2.94
C SER A 60 2.91 -2.43 -3.68
N PRO A 61 3.77 -3.09 -4.47
CA PRO A 61 4.98 -2.47 -5.04
C PRO A 61 4.70 -1.42 -6.13
N ARG A 62 3.45 -1.28 -6.55
CA ARG A 62 3.01 -0.38 -7.62
C ARG A 62 2.01 0.67 -7.14
N ASP A 63 1.94 0.91 -5.84
CA ASP A 63 1.13 2.01 -5.34
C ASP A 63 1.83 3.36 -5.61
N GLY A 64 1.36 4.05 -6.64
CA GLY A 64 1.89 5.36 -7.03
C GLY A 64 1.73 6.43 -5.95
N ASP A 65 0.71 6.37 -5.09
CA ASP A 65 0.53 7.32 -4.00
C ASP A 65 1.51 7.06 -2.86
N ALA A 66 1.77 5.79 -2.53
CA ALA A 66 2.80 5.41 -1.56
C ALA A 66 4.20 5.78 -2.06
N LEU A 67 4.52 5.51 -3.33
CA LEU A 67 5.79 5.89 -3.96
C LEU A 67 6.00 7.41 -3.96
N LYS A 68 4.93 8.18 -4.20
CA LYS A 68 4.96 9.64 -4.10
C LYS A 68 5.29 10.12 -2.68
N ARG A 69 4.62 9.56 -1.67
CA ARG A 69 4.88 9.88 -0.25
C ARG A 69 6.31 9.52 0.16
N LEU A 70 6.82 8.39 -0.32
CA LEU A 70 8.21 7.97 -0.12
C LEU A 70 9.19 8.99 -0.74
N GLY A 71 8.91 9.46 -1.96
CA GLY A 71 9.71 10.51 -2.61
C GLY A 71 9.69 11.84 -1.86
N ALA A 72 8.54 12.23 -1.30
CA ALA A 72 8.42 13.44 -0.48
C ALA A 72 9.27 13.35 0.79
N LEU A 73 9.17 12.23 1.51
CA LEU A 73 9.99 11.94 2.69
C LEU A 73 11.48 11.98 2.39
N TYR A 74 11.94 11.34 1.30
CA TYR A 74 13.34 11.42 0.90
C TYR A 74 13.79 12.84 0.53
N THR A 75 12.88 13.67 0.03
CA THR A 75 13.17 15.08 -0.26
C THR A 75 13.36 15.87 1.03
N GLU A 76 12.54 15.60 2.05
CA GLU A 76 12.64 16.21 3.38
C GLU A 76 13.92 15.79 4.13
N THR A 77 14.35 14.53 3.99
CA THR A 77 15.61 14.04 4.58
C THR A 77 16.85 14.44 3.80
N GLY A 78 16.70 15.14 2.66
CA GLY A 78 17.81 15.58 1.81
C GLY A 78 18.42 14.48 0.93
N GLN A 79 17.82 13.30 0.91
CA GLN A 79 18.18 12.15 0.07
C GLN A 79 17.64 12.33 -1.36
N LEU A 80 18.16 13.34 -2.06
CA LEU A 80 17.62 13.76 -3.36
C LEU A 80 17.73 12.67 -4.45
N LYS A 81 18.73 11.78 -4.38
CA LYS A 81 18.89 10.71 -5.38
C LYS A 81 17.78 9.66 -5.25
N GLU A 82 17.53 9.24 -4.02
CA GLU A 82 16.49 8.28 -3.64
C GLU A 82 15.10 8.88 -3.90
N ALA A 83 14.91 10.16 -3.59
CA ALA A 83 13.68 10.90 -3.89
C ALA A 83 13.35 10.85 -5.39
N VAL A 84 14.33 11.14 -6.25
CA VAL A 84 14.14 11.08 -7.71
C VAL A 84 13.72 9.67 -8.15
N SER A 85 14.38 8.62 -7.65
CA SER A 85 14.02 7.24 -7.98
C SER A 85 12.58 6.88 -7.59
N ALA A 86 12.17 7.28 -6.38
CA ALA A 86 10.81 7.06 -5.88
C ALA A 86 9.77 7.81 -6.71
N TYR A 87 10.01 9.09 -7.03
CA TYR A 87 9.10 9.87 -7.87
C TYR A 87 9.06 9.40 -9.33
N VAL A 88 10.16 8.89 -9.88
CA VAL A 88 10.17 8.26 -11.22
C VAL A 88 9.27 7.04 -11.23
N SER A 89 9.40 6.18 -10.21
CA SER A 89 8.54 4.99 -10.07
C SER A 89 7.06 5.41 -9.91
N ALA A 90 6.79 6.43 -9.09
CA ALA A 90 5.45 6.99 -8.94
C ALA A 90 4.90 7.57 -10.26
N SER A 91 5.75 8.21 -11.07
CA SER A 91 5.39 8.76 -12.38
C SER A 91 5.06 7.68 -13.42
N ILE A 92 5.62 6.47 -13.29
CA ILE A 92 5.30 5.34 -14.16
C ILE A 92 3.90 4.82 -13.84
N GLU A 93 3.57 4.69 -12.55
CA GLU A 93 2.25 4.23 -12.11
C GLU A 93 1.17 5.31 -12.30
N ARG A 94 1.54 6.59 -12.14
CA ARG A 94 0.64 7.75 -12.28
C ARG A 94 1.20 8.81 -13.24
N PRO A 95 1.23 8.55 -14.55
CA PRO A 95 1.80 9.48 -15.55
C PRO A 95 1.02 10.79 -15.73
N GLY A 96 -0.19 10.88 -15.17
CA GLY A 96 -1.03 12.08 -15.18
C GLY A 96 -0.89 12.98 -13.96
N ASP A 97 -0.19 12.54 -12.91
CA ASP A 97 -0.12 13.31 -11.67
C ASP A 97 0.79 14.54 -11.84
N THR A 98 0.19 15.73 -11.66
CA THR A 98 0.90 17.00 -11.84
C THR A 98 1.80 17.30 -10.64
N GLU A 99 1.49 16.77 -9.46
CA GLU A 99 2.29 16.94 -8.24
C GLU A 99 3.63 16.20 -8.38
N ILE A 100 3.60 14.95 -8.86
CA ILE A 100 4.82 14.16 -9.12
C ILE A 100 5.72 14.86 -10.14
N LYS A 101 5.13 15.39 -11.23
CA LYS A 101 5.88 16.13 -12.26
C LYS A 101 6.55 17.38 -11.68
N ARG A 102 5.82 18.16 -10.87
CA ARG A 102 6.37 19.35 -10.21
C ARG A 102 7.51 18.98 -9.26
N ALA A 103 7.33 17.94 -8.45
CA ALA A 103 8.36 17.47 -7.52
C ALA A 103 9.64 17.03 -8.26
N LEU A 104 9.52 16.33 -9.40
CA LEU A 104 10.68 15.95 -10.22
C LEU A 104 11.41 17.16 -10.80
N ILE A 105 10.69 18.16 -11.31
CA ILE A 105 11.29 19.39 -11.84
C ILE A 105 12.07 20.11 -10.73
N GLU A 106 11.49 20.24 -9.54
CA GLU A 106 12.14 20.88 -8.40
C GLU A 106 13.39 20.10 -7.95
N LEU A 107 13.30 18.77 -7.85
CA LEU A 107 14.43 17.91 -7.51
C LEU A 107 15.58 18.05 -8.50
N GLN A 108 15.29 18.07 -9.80
CA GLN A 108 16.29 18.28 -10.85
C GLN A 108 16.93 19.67 -10.75
N ALA A 109 16.14 20.71 -10.50
CA ALA A 109 16.66 22.06 -10.31
C ALA A 109 17.61 22.15 -9.10
N ARG A 110 17.26 21.49 -7.99
CA ARG A 110 18.13 21.40 -6.79
C ARG A 110 19.42 20.63 -7.10
N ALA A 111 19.34 19.53 -7.84
CA ALA A 111 20.50 18.74 -8.24
C ALA A 111 21.47 19.54 -9.14
N GLN A 112 20.93 20.31 -10.10
CA GLN A 112 21.72 21.17 -10.98
C GLN A 112 22.42 22.31 -10.25
N GLN A 113 21.78 22.90 -9.24
CA GLN A 113 22.38 23.97 -8.42
C GLN A 113 23.58 23.45 -7.61
N LYS A 114 23.54 22.20 -7.14
CA LYS A 114 24.60 21.61 -6.33
C LYS A 114 25.87 21.25 -7.12
N GLY A 115 25.79 21.16 -8.45
CA GLY A 115 26.92 20.88 -9.33
C GLY A 115 27.69 22.12 -9.83
N LYS A 116 27.32 23.32 -9.38
CA LYS A 116 27.84 24.59 -9.91
C LYS A 116 28.85 25.30 -8.97
N HIS A 117 29.37 24.59 -7.98
CA HIS A 117 30.33 25.11 -7.00
C HIS A 117 31.67 24.38 -7.08
#